data_AF-A0A6G1FZC9-F1
#
_entry.id   AF-A0A6G1FZC9-F1
#
_cell.length_a   1.000
_cell.length_b   1.000
_cell.length_c   1.000
_cell.angle_alpha   90.00
_cell.angle_beta   90.00
_cell.angle_gamma   90.00
#
_symmetry.space_group_name_H-M   'P 1'
#
loop_
_entity.id
_entity.type
_entity.pdbx_description
1 polymer ?
#
loop_
_entity_poly.entity_id
_entity_poly.type
_entity_poly.pdbx_seq_one_letter_code
_entity_poly.pdbx_strand_id
1 'polypeptide(L)'
;SASWIGFCRLTRTRITGYKRKALGDPSAKLSGDAPRAHFTNIFFSEIISPLLLIVVCLIPYLFINAQTGVNENNNPDKELEATNSLIRVGIVAFAPVAVNAGVLGGMFALACCAGPLLSMCCKKFGAVLAAIAHAIAVIMLLAFFEVMFFLEGWSFSKAVLGMITVVAIQRFVYKLIIALALTREFKADASNIAWWTGKWYAMGWHTISQPGREFLCKITELGYFAADFILGHILLFIMLPPLLVPYIDKVHSVMLFWLRPSRQIRPPIYSLKQTKLRKRRVIRYSILYFTMLIVFIALIAGPLVAGGALKLEEMKIEMQLLQPSKMENNDTRGYTKTGRTLEDPEATAGGGGIDSTESSGGGGGSATESAGADTTDSPFASDNPFPARYVMY
;
A
#
# COMPACT_ATOMS: atom_id res chain seq x y z
N SER A 1 17.27 10.07 -17.57
CA SER A 1 16.87 10.23 -16.17
C SER A 1 15.80 9.21 -15.85
N ALA A 2 16.04 8.28 -14.93
CA ALA A 2 15.03 7.33 -14.49
C ALA A 2 14.03 8.06 -13.57
N SER A 3 12.85 8.40 -14.09
CA SER A 3 11.73 8.95 -13.33
C SER A 3 10.66 7.88 -13.13
N TRP A 4 9.83 7.99 -12.09
CA TRP A 4 8.71 7.07 -11.84
C TRP A 4 7.78 6.98 -13.07
N ILE A 5 7.45 8.13 -13.67
CA ILE A 5 6.67 8.19 -14.91
C ILE A 5 7.36 7.48 -16.09
N GLY A 6 8.70 7.59 -16.17
CA GLY A 6 9.50 6.86 -17.16
C GLY A 6 9.43 5.35 -16.94
N PHE A 7 9.45 4.88 -15.69
CA PHE A 7 9.26 3.47 -15.35
C PHE A 7 7.86 2.97 -15.71
N CYS A 8 6.80 3.73 -15.40
CA CYS A 8 5.43 3.39 -15.78
C CYS A 8 5.28 3.27 -17.30
N ARG A 9 5.85 4.22 -18.05
CA ARG A 9 5.85 4.20 -19.50
C ARG A 9 6.65 3.03 -20.07
N LEU A 10 7.81 2.71 -19.51
CA LEU A 10 8.60 1.53 -19.90
C LEU A 10 7.84 0.22 -19.65
N THR A 11 7.15 0.13 -18.52
CA THR A 11 6.31 -1.04 -18.19
C THR A 11 5.15 -1.19 -19.16
N ARG A 12 4.47 -0.08 -19.48
CA ARG A 12 3.37 -0.06 -20.46
C ARG A 12 3.84 -0.38 -21.89
N THR A 13 5.00 0.14 -22.29
CA THR A 13 5.55 -0.10 -23.64
C THR A 13 6.03 -1.54 -23.82
N ARG A 14 6.40 -2.25 -22.75
CA ARG A 14 6.63 -3.71 -22.79
C ARG A 14 5.40 -4.49 -23.27
N ILE A 15 4.20 -4.00 -22.94
CA ILE A 15 2.93 -4.62 -23.32
C ILE A 15 2.50 -4.11 -24.70
N THR A 16 2.40 -2.80 -24.85
CA THR A 16 1.77 -2.17 -26.02
C THR A 16 2.69 -2.03 -27.24
N GLY A 17 4.01 -2.00 -27.03
CA GLY A 17 5.03 -1.75 -28.05
C GLY A 17 5.10 -0.29 -28.50
N TYR A 18 6.14 0.04 -29.28
CA TYR A 18 6.29 1.36 -29.91
C TYR A 18 5.58 1.43 -31.26
N LYS A 19 5.07 2.61 -31.61
CA LYS A 19 4.63 2.91 -32.98
C LYS A 19 5.81 2.79 -33.94
N ARG A 20 5.52 2.37 -35.18
CA ARG A 20 6.53 2.19 -36.22
C ARG A 20 7.23 3.52 -36.51
N LYS A 21 8.52 3.42 -36.88
CA LYS A 21 9.44 4.53 -37.15
C LYS A 21 8.84 5.54 -38.12
N ALA A 22 8.79 6.81 -37.71
CA ALA A 22 8.73 7.94 -38.62
C ALA A 22 10.18 8.33 -38.97
N LEU A 23 10.52 8.37 -40.26
CA LEU A 23 11.85 8.77 -40.73
C LEU A 23 12.12 10.22 -40.32
N GLY A 24 13.27 10.49 -39.69
CA GLY A 24 13.74 11.85 -39.37
C GLY A 24 13.67 12.31 -37.90
N ASP A 25 13.06 11.54 -36.99
CA ASP A 25 13.02 11.92 -35.55
C ASP A 25 14.34 11.56 -34.83
N PRO A 26 15.09 12.52 -34.24
CA PRO A 26 16.30 12.25 -33.46
C PRO A 26 16.08 11.29 -32.30
N SER A 27 14.88 11.26 -31.72
CA SER A 27 14.50 10.34 -30.64
C SER A 27 14.53 8.87 -31.09
N ALA A 28 14.53 8.63 -32.41
CA ALA A 28 14.56 7.31 -33.01
C ALA A 28 15.91 6.59 -32.90
N LYS A 29 17.03 7.31 -32.70
CA LYS A 29 18.38 6.73 -32.75
C LYS A 29 18.82 5.96 -31.49
N LEU A 30 18.15 6.16 -30.34
CA LEU A 30 18.68 5.71 -29.04
C LEU A 30 17.93 4.56 -28.35
N SER A 31 16.79 4.09 -28.88
CA SER A 31 16.09 2.93 -28.29
C SER A 31 15.75 1.90 -29.36
N GLY A 32 15.93 0.62 -29.06
CA GLY A 32 15.47 -0.47 -29.93
C GLY A 32 13.97 -0.42 -30.18
N ASP A 33 13.53 -0.94 -31.32
CA ASP A 33 12.10 -1.14 -31.61
C ASP A 33 11.56 -2.25 -30.71
N ALA A 34 10.52 -1.95 -29.92
CA ALA A 34 9.83 -2.94 -29.08
C ALA A 34 8.50 -3.31 -29.75
N PRO A 35 8.35 -4.54 -30.28
CA PRO A 35 7.07 -5.01 -30.81
C PRO A 35 6.04 -5.15 -29.68
N ARG A 36 4.75 -5.13 -30.04
CA ARG A 36 3.68 -5.46 -29.09
C ARG A 36 3.85 -6.92 -28.63
N ALA A 37 3.61 -7.18 -27.35
CA ALA A 37 3.70 -8.52 -26.80
C ALA A 37 2.70 -9.48 -27.47
N HIS A 38 3.06 -10.77 -27.56
CA HIS A 38 2.18 -11.80 -28.10
C HIS A 38 0.91 -11.95 -27.26
N PHE A 39 -0.22 -12.25 -27.90
CA PHE A 39 -1.53 -12.32 -27.24
C PHE A 39 -1.54 -13.27 -26.04
N THR A 40 -0.95 -14.47 -26.17
CA THR A 40 -0.88 -15.44 -25.06
C THR A 40 -0.14 -14.88 -23.85
N ASN A 41 0.98 -14.18 -24.07
CA ASN A 41 1.73 -13.58 -22.99
C ASN A 41 0.91 -12.48 -22.29
N ILE A 42 0.24 -11.61 -23.06
CA ILE A 42 -0.65 -10.59 -22.50
C ILE A 42 -1.78 -11.23 -21.69
N PHE A 43 -2.40 -12.30 -22.20
CA PHE A 43 -3.51 -12.98 -21.54
C PHE A 43 -3.08 -13.59 -20.18
N PHE A 44 -1.98 -14.34 -20.15
CA PHE A 44 -1.49 -14.93 -18.90
C PHE A 44 -0.93 -13.90 -17.91
N SER A 45 -0.13 -12.92 -18.39
CA SER A 45 0.56 -11.96 -17.50
C SER A 45 -0.32 -10.80 -17.05
N GLU A 46 -1.23 -10.32 -17.89
CA GLU A 46 -2.02 -9.11 -17.61
C GLU A 46 -3.47 -9.41 -17.21
N ILE A 47 -4.00 -10.61 -17.50
CA ILE A 47 -5.39 -10.97 -17.17
C ILE A 47 -5.43 -12.04 -16.09
N ILE A 48 -4.86 -13.23 -16.33
CA ILE A 48 -4.96 -14.34 -15.37
C ILE A 48 -4.22 -14.05 -14.06
N SER A 49 -2.96 -13.60 -14.13
CA SER A 49 -2.15 -13.37 -12.92
C SER A 49 -2.78 -12.35 -11.96
N PRO A 50 -3.25 -11.16 -12.41
CA PRO A 50 -3.93 -10.23 -11.50
C PRO A 50 -5.32 -10.71 -11.07
N LEU A 51 -6.02 -11.51 -11.87
CA LEU A 51 -7.30 -12.12 -11.47
C LEU A 51 -7.11 -13.09 -10.30
N LEU A 52 -6.09 -13.94 -10.36
CA LEU A 52 -5.75 -14.83 -9.24
C LEU A 52 -5.41 -14.04 -7.97
N LEU A 53 -4.72 -12.90 -8.11
CA LEU A 53 -4.45 -12.01 -6.98
C LEU A 53 -5.75 -11.46 -6.35
N ILE A 54 -6.74 -11.09 -7.16
CA ILE A 54 -8.05 -10.70 -6.64
C ILE A 54 -8.68 -11.84 -5.85
N VAL A 55 -8.69 -13.07 -6.40
CA VAL A 55 -9.28 -14.23 -5.72
C VAL A 55 -8.63 -14.47 -4.35
N VAL A 56 -7.30 -14.43 -4.29
CA VAL A 56 -6.53 -14.64 -3.05
C VAL A 56 -6.79 -13.52 -2.02
N CYS A 57 -7.05 -12.28 -2.43
CA CYS A 57 -7.37 -11.19 -1.52
C CYS A 57 -8.86 -11.15 -1.13
N LEU A 58 -9.75 -11.44 -2.07
CA LEU A 58 -11.20 -11.32 -1.92
C LEU A 58 -11.79 -12.42 -1.03
N ILE A 59 -11.32 -13.68 -1.16
CA ILE A 59 -11.84 -14.78 -0.34
C ILE A 59 -11.65 -14.51 1.16
N PRO A 60 -10.44 -14.18 1.66
CA PRO A 60 -10.26 -13.83 3.06
C PRO A 60 -11.09 -12.62 3.50
N TYR A 61 -11.24 -11.62 2.63
CA TYR A 61 -12.06 -10.44 2.91
C TYR A 61 -13.54 -10.77 3.07
N LEU A 62 -14.10 -11.62 2.20
CA LEU A 62 -15.48 -12.09 2.32
C LEU A 62 -15.66 -12.97 3.55
N PHE A 63 -14.68 -13.84 3.83
CA PHE A 63 -14.70 -14.74 4.99
C PHE A 63 -14.78 -13.98 6.32
N ILE A 64 -13.90 -12.99 6.53
CA ILE A 64 -13.92 -12.19 7.78
C ILE A 64 -15.19 -11.32 7.91
N ASN A 65 -15.84 -11.03 6.78
CA ASN A 65 -17.08 -10.25 6.71
C ASN A 65 -18.36 -11.09 6.75
N ALA A 66 -18.26 -12.41 6.64
CA ALA A 66 -19.41 -13.32 6.63
C ALA A 66 -20.06 -13.52 8.01
N GLN A 67 -19.43 -13.03 9.09
CA GLN A 67 -19.96 -13.10 10.46
C GLN A 67 -20.31 -14.52 10.93
N THR A 68 -19.48 -15.50 10.55
CA THR A 68 -19.70 -16.91 10.89
C THR A 68 -19.76 -17.09 12.41
N GLY A 69 -20.89 -17.57 12.94
CA GLY A 69 -21.10 -17.80 14.38
C GLY A 69 -22.05 -16.81 15.06
N VAL A 70 -22.47 -15.75 14.35
CA VAL A 70 -23.53 -14.85 14.80
C VAL A 70 -24.89 -15.48 14.54
N ASN A 71 -25.57 -15.87 15.61
CA ASN A 71 -26.91 -16.48 15.59
C ASN A 71 -27.84 -15.74 16.57
N GLU A 72 -29.15 -15.86 16.36
CA GLU A 72 -30.17 -15.22 17.23
C GLU A 72 -30.04 -15.68 18.68
N ASN A 73 -29.70 -16.95 18.89
CA ASN A 73 -29.46 -17.53 20.22
C ASN A 73 -28.36 -16.81 21.02
N ASN A 74 -27.35 -16.26 20.34
CA ASN A 74 -26.22 -15.57 20.97
C ASN A 74 -26.42 -14.05 20.97
N ASN A 75 -27.40 -13.53 20.23
CA ASN A 75 -27.65 -12.10 20.09
C ASN A 75 -29.17 -11.82 20.06
N PRO A 76 -29.91 -12.13 21.14
CA PRO A 76 -31.37 -12.02 21.14
C PRO A 76 -31.88 -10.58 21.00
N ASP A 77 -31.06 -9.59 21.40
CA ASP A 77 -31.42 -8.17 21.40
C ASP A 77 -30.91 -7.40 20.17
N LYS A 78 -30.38 -8.09 19.14
CA LYS A 78 -29.77 -7.43 17.96
C LYS A 78 -30.37 -7.95 16.65
N GLU A 79 -30.65 -7.02 15.74
CA GLU A 79 -31.11 -7.33 14.39
C GLU A 79 -29.96 -7.98 13.59
N LEU A 80 -30.15 -9.24 13.18
CA LEU A 80 -29.17 -9.97 12.38
C LEU A 80 -29.43 -9.71 10.90
N GLU A 81 -28.59 -8.88 10.28
CA GLU A 81 -28.68 -8.60 8.85
C GLU A 81 -27.42 -9.07 8.12
N ALA A 82 -27.61 -9.73 6.97
CA ALA A 82 -26.52 -10.10 6.09
C ALA A 82 -25.98 -8.85 5.38
N THR A 83 -24.67 -8.59 5.50
CA THR A 83 -24.06 -7.41 4.87
C THR A 83 -23.58 -7.68 3.45
N ASN A 84 -23.77 -6.71 2.56
CA ASN A 84 -23.32 -6.81 1.16
C ASN A 84 -21.84 -6.43 1.01
N SER A 85 -20.96 -7.25 1.59
CA SER A 85 -19.50 -7.04 1.57
C SER A 85 -18.89 -6.97 0.16
N LEU A 86 -19.42 -7.74 -0.80
CA LEU A 86 -18.96 -7.68 -2.19
C LEU A 86 -19.29 -6.33 -2.87
N ILE A 87 -20.48 -5.78 -2.61
CA ILE A 87 -20.88 -4.48 -3.15
C ILE A 87 -20.06 -3.38 -2.47
N ARG A 88 -19.86 -3.46 -1.16
CA ARG A 88 -19.01 -2.55 -0.38
C ARG A 88 -17.62 -2.43 -1.00
N VAL A 89 -16.91 -3.54 -1.16
CA VAL A 89 -15.56 -3.53 -1.73
C VAL A 89 -15.56 -3.07 -3.19
N GLY A 90 -16.59 -3.41 -3.97
CA GLY A 90 -16.76 -2.93 -5.34
C GLY A 90 -16.87 -1.41 -5.42
N ILE A 91 -17.74 -0.80 -4.61
CA ILE A 91 -17.93 0.65 -4.57
C ILE A 91 -16.62 1.35 -4.19
N VAL A 92 -15.97 0.90 -3.10
CA VAL A 92 -14.70 1.50 -2.66
C VAL A 92 -13.56 1.26 -3.65
N ALA A 93 -13.61 0.18 -4.44
CA ALA A 93 -12.62 -0.05 -5.50
C ALA A 93 -12.81 0.88 -6.70
N PHE A 94 -14.04 1.06 -7.19
CA PHE A 94 -14.30 1.82 -8.42
C PHE A 94 -14.44 3.33 -8.19
N ALA A 95 -14.90 3.78 -7.02
CA ALA A 95 -15.11 5.19 -6.76
C ALA A 95 -13.83 6.05 -6.84
N PRO A 96 -12.67 5.66 -6.29
CA PRO A 96 -11.41 6.37 -6.50
C PRO A 96 -11.00 6.44 -7.97
N VAL A 97 -11.28 5.38 -8.75
CA VAL A 97 -10.99 5.33 -10.19
C VAL A 97 -11.83 6.36 -10.94
N ALA A 98 -13.13 6.44 -10.62
CA ALA A 98 -14.05 7.41 -11.20
C ALA A 98 -13.64 8.86 -10.86
N VAL A 99 -13.25 9.12 -9.62
CA VAL A 99 -12.76 10.45 -9.21
C VAL A 99 -11.48 10.82 -9.98
N ASN A 100 -10.53 9.89 -10.12
CA ASN A 100 -9.34 10.12 -10.93
C ASN A 100 -9.68 10.45 -12.40
N ALA A 101 -10.65 9.75 -12.99
CA ALA A 101 -11.12 10.03 -14.34
C ALA A 101 -11.77 11.42 -14.45
N GLY A 102 -12.61 11.80 -13.48
CA GLY A 102 -13.24 13.13 -13.43
C GLY A 102 -12.23 14.26 -13.28
N VAL A 103 -11.28 14.13 -12.35
CA VAL A 103 -10.19 15.09 -12.15
C VAL A 103 -9.36 15.23 -13.42
N LEU A 104 -9.00 14.14 -14.08
CA LEU A 104 -8.27 14.18 -15.34
C LEU A 104 -9.07 14.86 -16.46
N GLY A 105 -10.37 14.62 -16.55
CA GLY A 105 -11.23 15.30 -17.51
C GLY A 105 -11.25 16.82 -17.29
N GLY A 106 -11.43 17.26 -16.03
CA GLY A 106 -11.40 18.67 -15.67
C GLY A 106 -10.04 19.33 -15.91
N MET A 107 -8.95 18.66 -15.51
CA MET A 107 -7.59 19.17 -15.74
C MET A 107 -7.23 19.20 -17.23
N PHE A 108 -7.72 18.24 -18.02
CA PHE A 108 -7.54 18.22 -19.47
C PHE A 108 -8.28 19.37 -20.16
N ALA A 109 -9.53 19.64 -19.77
CA ALA A 109 -10.29 20.79 -20.26
C ALA A 109 -9.57 22.11 -19.93
N LEU A 110 -9.07 22.25 -18.69
CA LEU A 110 -8.27 23.40 -18.28
C LEU A 110 -6.98 23.52 -19.10
N ALA A 111 -6.28 22.41 -19.36
CA ALA A 111 -5.07 22.41 -20.17
C ALA A 111 -5.36 22.86 -21.61
N CYS A 112 -6.45 22.40 -22.22
CA CYS A 112 -6.81 22.77 -23.59
C CYS A 112 -7.22 24.25 -23.72
N CYS A 113 -7.99 24.77 -22.76
CA CYS A 113 -8.49 26.14 -22.81
C CYS A 113 -7.47 27.18 -22.32
N ALA A 114 -6.79 26.90 -21.20
CA ALA A 114 -5.87 27.84 -20.56
C ALA A 114 -4.40 27.61 -20.91
N GLY A 115 -4.05 26.43 -21.44
CA GLY A 115 -2.67 26.07 -21.77
C GLY A 115 -1.99 27.02 -22.77
N PRO A 116 -2.63 27.39 -23.90
CA PRO A 116 -2.05 28.36 -24.84
C PRO A 116 -1.80 29.74 -24.22
N LEU A 117 -2.69 30.20 -23.34
CA LEU A 117 -2.62 31.51 -22.69
C LEU A 117 -1.58 31.54 -21.55
N LEU A 118 -1.59 30.54 -20.68
CA LEU A 118 -0.73 30.46 -19.49
C LEU A 118 0.66 29.91 -19.79
N SER A 119 0.86 29.20 -20.90
CA SER A 119 2.19 28.72 -21.29
C SER A 119 3.15 29.87 -21.67
N MET A 120 2.65 31.09 -21.88
CA MET A 120 3.49 32.26 -22.15
C MET A 120 4.11 32.86 -20.87
N CYS A 121 3.38 32.85 -19.75
CA CYS A 121 3.84 33.41 -18.47
C CYS A 121 4.37 32.34 -17.50
N CYS A 122 3.84 31.11 -17.55
CA CYS A 122 4.13 30.05 -16.58
C CYS A 122 4.82 28.86 -17.25
N LYS A 123 6.16 28.88 -17.31
CA LYS A 123 6.99 27.80 -17.89
C LYS A 123 6.76 26.41 -17.26
N LYS A 124 6.17 26.34 -16.06
CA LYS A 124 5.89 25.10 -15.32
C LYS A 124 4.41 24.74 -15.23
N PHE A 125 3.54 25.39 -16.02
CA PHE A 125 2.09 25.19 -15.97
C PHE A 125 1.70 23.69 -15.98
N GLY A 126 2.13 22.93 -16.99
CA GLY A 126 1.79 21.51 -17.09
C GLY A 126 2.35 20.66 -15.95
N ALA A 127 3.53 20.99 -15.43
CA ALA A 127 4.11 20.27 -14.28
C ALA A 127 3.31 20.52 -12.99
N VAL A 128 2.81 21.74 -12.80
CA VAL A 128 1.94 22.09 -11.66
C VAL A 128 0.60 21.39 -11.77
N LEU A 129 0.00 21.39 -12.96
CA LEU A 129 -1.27 20.72 -13.22
C LEU A 129 -1.18 19.20 -12.95
N ALA A 130 -0.09 18.58 -13.40
CA ALA A 130 0.21 17.18 -13.09
C ALA A 130 0.35 16.94 -11.58
N ALA A 131 1.11 17.79 -10.89
CA ALA A 131 1.31 17.65 -9.44
C ALA A 131 0.00 17.74 -8.65
N ILE A 132 -0.91 18.64 -9.04
CA ILE A 132 -2.24 18.78 -8.43
C ILE A 132 -3.07 17.50 -8.65
N ALA A 133 -3.13 17.00 -9.89
CA ALA A 133 -3.87 15.78 -10.20
C ALA A 133 -3.34 14.56 -9.41
N HIS A 134 -2.01 14.41 -9.32
CA HIS A 134 -1.38 13.37 -8.51
C HIS A 134 -1.64 13.52 -7.01
N ALA A 135 -1.63 14.74 -6.47
CA ALA A 135 -1.94 15.00 -5.07
C ALA A 135 -3.40 14.65 -4.74
N ILE A 136 -4.35 15.05 -5.60
CA ILE A 136 -5.77 14.71 -5.44
C ILE A 136 -5.95 13.18 -5.47
N ALA A 137 -5.29 12.47 -6.38
CA ALA A 137 -5.38 11.01 -6.44
C ALA A 137 -4.94 10.34 -5.12
N VAL A 138 -3.86 10.82 -4.50
CA VAL A 138 -3.39 10.32 -3.20
C VAL A 138 -4.40 10.64 -2.10
N ILE A 139 -4.84 11.89 -2.01
CA ILE A 139 -5.80 12.34 -0.98
C ILE A 139 -7.09 11.54 -1.06
N MET A 140 -7.62 11.33 -2.27
CA MET A 140 -8.86 10.58 -2.46
C MET A 140 -8.68 9.11 -2.07
N LEU A 141 -7.55 8.48 -2.39
CA LEU A 141 -7.30 7.11 -1.95
C LEU A 141 -7.22 6.99 -0.42
N LEU A 142 -6.66 7.99 0.27
CA LEU A 142 -6.68 8.06 1.75
C LEU A 142 -8.10 8.31 2.28
N ALA A 143 -8.88 9.19 1.64
CA ALA A 143 -10.28 9.40 2.03
C ALA A 143 -11.13 8.13 1.85
N PHE A 144 -10.90 7.34 0.80
CA PHE A 144 -11.58 6.07 0.60
C PHE A 144 -11.12 4.97 1.56
N PHE A 145 -9.90 5.07 2.10
CA PHE A 145 -9.51 4.25 3.26
C PHE A 145 -10.38 4.59 4.47
N GLU A 146 -10.64 5.87 4.76
CA GLU A 146 -11.55 6.27 5.85
C GLU A 146 -12.98 5.79 5.62
N VAL A 147 -13.48 5.88 4.39
CA VAL A 147 -14.78 5.33 4.02
C VAL A 147 -14.82 3.81 4.24
N MET A 148 -13.79 3.08 3.82
CA MET A 148 -13.69 1.64 4.12
C MET A 148 -13.67 1.39 5.62
N PHE A 149 -12.90 2.17 6.38
CA PHE A 149 -12.76 2.01 7.82
C PHE A 149 -14.10 2.22 8.54
N PHE A 150 -14.86 3.22 8.11
CA PHE A 150 -16.23 3.46 8.56
C PHE A 150 -17.17 2.30 8.18
N LEU A 151 -17.18 1.87 6.92
CA LEU A 151 -18.05 0.79 6.43
C LEU A 151 -17.75 -0.57 7.09
N GLU A 152 -16.52 -0.80 7.54
CA GLU A 152 -16.09 -1.99 8.29
C GLU A 152 -16.27 -1.83 9.82
N GLY A 153 -17.07 -0.86 10.27
CA GLY A 153 -17.42 -0.67 11.68
C GLY A 153 -16.24 -0.30 12.56
N TRP A 154 -15.31 0.52 12.04
CA TRP A 154 -14.08 0.95 12.73
C TRP A 154 -13.15 -0.21 13.13
N SER A 155 -13.20 -1.33 12.40
CA SER A 155 -12.26 -2.43 12.57
C SER A 155 -11.03 -2.29 11.68
N PHE A 156 -9.87 -1.99 12.29
CA PHE A 156 -8.63 -1.76 11.55
C PHE A 156 -8.22 -2.97 10.69
N SER A 157 -8.29 -4.18 11.25
CA SER A 157 -7.90 -5.41 10.55
C SER A 157 -8.76 -5.65 9.30
N LYS A 158 -10.07 -5.45 9.42
CA LYS A 158 -11.01 -5.62 8.29
C LYS A 158 -10.84 -4.52 7.25
N ALA A 159 -10.64 -3.27 7.69
CA ALA A 159 -10.37 -2.13 6.81
C ALA A 159 -9.09 -2.30 5.99
N VAL A 160 -7.99 -2.75 6.61
CA VAL A 160 -6.72 -3.03 5.92
C VAL A 160 -6.89 -4.15 4.90
N LEU A 161 -7.55 -5.25 5.27
CA LEU A 161 -7.82 -6.35 4.36
C LEU A 161 -8.73 -5.92 3.19
N GLY A 162 -9.73 -5.09 3.47
CA GLY A 162 -10.58 -4.44 2.47
C GLY A 162 -9.78 -3.59 1.50
N MET A 163 -8.84 -2.77 2.00
CA MET A 163 -7.99 -1.94 1.13
C MET A 163 -7.01 -2.75 0.29
N ILE A 164 -6.46 -3.85 0.82
CA ILE A 164 -5.62 -4.78 0.03
C ILE A 164 -6.44 -5.33 -1.15
N THR A 165 -7.68 -5.72 -0.88
CA THR A 165 -8.62 -6.23 -1.90
C THR A 165 -9.00 -5.15 -2.93
N VAL A 166 -9.29 -3.93 -2.47
CA VAL A 166 -9.56 -2.75 -3.32
C VAL A 166 -8.39 -2.49 -4.28
N VAL A 167 -7.15 -2.46 -3.77
CA VAL A 167 -5.97 -2.21 -4.60
C VAL A 167 -5.74 -3.36 -5.59
N ALA A 168 -6.01 -4.61 -5.22
CA ALA A 168 -5.94 -5.75 -6.15
C ALA A 168 -6.96 -5.62 -7.29
N ILE A 169 -8.21 -5.25 -6.99
CA ILE A 169 -9.26 -5.01 -7.98
C ILE A 169 -8.88 -3.84 -8.90
N GLN A 170 -8.44 -2.71 -8.34
CA GLN A 170 -7.99 -1.55 -9.12
C GLN A 170 -6.83 -1.90 -10.05
N ARG A 171 -5.84 -2.65 -9.55
CA ARG A 171 -4.71 -3.12 -10.36
C ARG A 171 -5.20 -3.95 -11.54
N PHE A 172 -6.12 -4.90 -11.34
CA PHE A 172 -6.69 -5.67 -12.44
C PHE A 172 -7.41 -4.79 -13.46
N VAL A 173 -8.23 -3.83 -13.02
CA VAL A 173 -8.91 -2.89 -13.93
C VAL A 173 -7.89 -2.09 -14.75
N TYR A 174 -6.82 -1.59 -14.13
CA TYR A 174 -5.78 -0.86 -14.85
C TYR A 174 -5.03 -1.76 -15.84
N LYS A 175 -4.78 -3.03 -15.49
CA LYS A 175 -4.21 -4.01 -16.41
C LYS A 175 -5.12 -4.30 -17.59
N LEU A 176 -6.43 -4.41 -17.37
CA LEU A 176 -7.42 -4.57 -18.45
C LEU A 176 -7.42 -3.36 -19.40
N ILE A 177 -7.41 -2.13 -18.86
CA ILE A 177 -7.31 -0.91 -19.67
C ILE A 177 -6.04 -0.94 -20.53
N ILE A 178 -4.89 -1.28 -19.93
CA ILE A 178 -3.61 -1.32 -20.64
C ILE A 178 -3.58 -2.41 -21.71
N ALA A 179 -4.09 -3.59 -21.41
CA ALA A 179 -4.05 -4.74 -22.32
C ALA A 179 -5.03 -4.58 -23.49
N LEU A 180 -6.26 -4.13 -23.23
CA LEU A 180 -7.36 -4.15 -24.19
C LEU A 180 -7.51 -2.82 -24.94
N ALA A 181 -7.41 -1.69 -24.24
CA ALA A 181 -7.75 -0.37 -24.81
C ALA A 181 -6.53 0.39 -25.34
N LEU A 182 -5.33 0.17 -24.78
CA LEU A 182 -4.15 0.93 -25.18
C LEU A 182 -3.49 0.41 -26.46
N THR A 183 -3.40 1.32 -27.42
CA THR A 183 -2.62 1.16 -28.65
C THR A 183 -1.14 1.46 -28.42
N ARG A 184 -0.30 1.18 -29.42
CA ARG A 184 1.15 1.43 -29.38
C ARG A 184 1.51 2.86 -28.95
N GLU A 185 2.55 2.99 -28.13
CA GLU A 185 3.03 4.27 -27.61
C GLU A 185 3.91 5.01 -28.64
N PHE A 186 3.92 6.34 -28.62
CA PHE A 186 4.98 7.08 -29.29
C PHE A 186 6.33 6.90 -28.58
N LYS A 187 7.41 7.06 -29.35
CA LYS A 187 8.77 7.02 -28.84
C LYS A 187 9.17 8.32 -28.13
N ALA A 188 8.74 9.45 -28.67
CA ALA A 188 8.81 10.75 -28.01
C ALA A 188 7.71 10.89 -26.95
N ASP A 189 7.97 11.67 -25.90
CA ASP A 189 7.02 11.95 -24.82
C ASP A 189 5.96 13.02 -25.19
N ALA A 190 5.68 13.17 -26.48
CA ALA A 190 4.88 14.27 -27.02
C ALA A 190 3.44 14.24 -26.52
N SER A 191 2.81 13.07 -26.41
CA SER A 191 1.42 12.93 -25.93
C SER A 191 1.27 13.27 -24.45
N ASN A 192 2.22 12.85 -23.61
CA ASN A 192 2.24 13.20 -22.20
C ASN A 192 2.43 14.71 -21.99
N ILE A 193 3.34 15.34 -22.75
CA ILE A 193 3.54 16.80 -22.70
C ILE A 193 2.28 17.52 -23.19
N ALA A 194 1.67 17.07 -24.28
CA ALA A 194 0.45 17.66 -24.83
C ALA A 194 -0.73 17.55 -23.85
N TRP A 195 -0.85 16.45 -23.10
CA TRP A 195 -1.88 16.26 -22.08
C TRP A 195 -1.89 17.36 -21.03
N TRP A 196 -0.72 17.66 -20.45
CA TRP A 196 -0.62 18.64 -19.37
C TRP A 196 -0.52 20.09 -19.85
N THR A 197 -0.20 20.33 -21.12
CA THR A 197 -0.01 21.68 -21.67
C THR A 197 -1.10 22.12 -22.65
N GLY A 198 -1.97 21.21 -23.08
CA GLY A 198 -3.01 21.47 -24.09
C GLY A 198 -2.49 21.59 -25.52
N LYS A 199 -1.18 21.41 -25.77
CA LYS A 199 -0.55 21.64 -27.07
C LYS A 199 -0.70 20.45 -28.02
N TRP A 200 -1.94 20.07 -28.31
CA TRP A 200 -2.25 18.93 -29.19
C TRP A 200 -2.01 19.21 -30.68
N TYR A 201 -2.08 20.47 -31.10
CA TYR A 201 -1.93 20.91 -32.50
C TYR A 201 -0.61 20.46 -33.16
N ALA A 202 0.45 20.26 -32.39
CA ALA A 202 1.75 19.83 -32.89
C ALA A 202 1.80 18.33 -33.29
N MET A 203 0.73 17.56 -33.08
CA MET A 203 0.67 16.12 -33.37
C MET A 203 -0.06 15.75 -34.69
N GLY A 204 -0.48 16.74 -35.49
CA GLY A 204 -1.13 16.50 -36.79
C GLY A 204 -2.42 15.65 -36.67
N TRP A 205 -2.61 14.68 -37.58
CA TRP A 205 -3.77 13.76 -37.59
C TRP A 205 -3.93 12.93 -36.31
N HIS A 206 -2.86 12.77 -35.52
CA HIS A 206 -2.93 12.07 -34.25
C HIS A 206 -3.69 12.85 -33.16
N THR A 207 -3.94 14.15 -33.35
CA THR A 207 -4.73 14.98 -32.43
C THR A 207 -6.14 14.46 -32.16
N ILE A 208 -6.74 13.71 -33.10
CA ILE A 208 -8.11 13.20 -32.97
C ILE A 208 -8.18 11.99 -32.02
N SER A 209 -7.24 11.04 -32.13
CA SER A 209 -7.30 9.77 -31.41
C SER A 209 -6.39 9.68 -30.19
N GLN A 210 -5.34 10.49 -30.12
CA GLN A 210 -4.37 10.43 -29.02
C GLN A 210 -4.87 10.96 -27.69
N PRO A 211 -5.73 12.00 -27.61
CA PRO A 211 -6.27 12.44 -26.33
C PRO A 211 -7.01 11.32 -25.59
N GLY A 212 -7.89 10.56 -26.27
CA GLY A 212 -8.61 9.46 -25.64
C GLY A 212 -7.69 8.34 -25.14
N ARG A 213 -6.65 8.00 -25.92
CA ARG A 213 -5.61 7.04 -25.49
C ARG A 213 -4.88 7.54 -24.24
N GLU A 214 -4.45 8.80 -24.27
CA GLU A 214 -3.67 9.40 -23.19
C GLU A 214 -4.51 9.57 -21.92
N PHE A 215 -5.81 9.85 -22.04
CA PHE A 215 -6.75 9.88 -20.91
C PHE A 215 -6.76 8.54 -20.17
N LEU A 216 -6.91 7.43 -20.90
CA LEU A 216 -6.86 6.08 -20.32
C LEU A 216 -5.50 5.79 -19.68
N CYS A 217 -4.38 6.17 -20.32
CA CYS A 217 -3.06 6.08 -19.71
C CYS A 217 -3.01 6.83 -18.38
N LYS A 218 -3.50 8.06 -18.35
CA LYS A 218 -3.43 8.96 -17.20
C LYS A 218 -4.29 8.48 -16.03
N ILE A 219 -5.45 7.88 -16.30
CA ILE A 219 -6.27 7.22 -15.26
C ILE A 219 -5.44 6.15 -14.55
N THR A 220 -4.78 5.28 -15.32
CA THR A 220 -3.93 4.22 -14.74
C THR A 220 -2.70 4.80 -14.03
N GLU A 221 -2.10 5.86 -14.56
CA GLU A 221 -0.95 6.53 -13.93
C GLU A 221 -1.31 7.19 -12.60
N LEU A 222 -2.46 7.87 -12.49
CA LEU A 222 -2.91 8.41 -11.21
C LEU A 222 -3.17 7.30 -10.17
N GLY A 223 -3.82 6.22 -10.60
CA GLY A 223 -4.08 5.06 -9.76
C GLY A 223 -2.82 4.38 -9.23
N TYR A 224 -1.88 4.06 -10.12
CA TYR A 224 -0.58 3.49 -9.72
C TYR A 224 0.21 4.46 -8.83
N PHE A 225 0.18 5.76 -9.12
CA PHE A 225 0.89 6.74 -8.31
C PHE A 225 0.34 6.76 -6.87
N ALA A 226 -0.98 6.80 -6.71
CA ALA A 226 -1.61 6.82 -5.39
C ALA A 226 -1.30 5.54 -4.60
N ALA A 227 -1.42 4.37 -5.24
CA ALA A 227 -1.12 3.08 -4.60
C ALA A 227 0.36 2.94 -4.23
N ASP A 228 1.28 3.29 -5.14
CA ASP A 228 2.73 3.25 -4.90
C ASP A 228 3.16 4.27 -3.85
N PHE A 229 2.50 5.44 -3.80
CA PHE A 229 2.75 6.45 -2.77
C PHE A 229 2.43 5.88 -1.39
N ILE A 230 1.24 5.32 -1.20
CA ILE A 230 0.83 4.73 0.09
C ILE A 230 1.73 3.54 0.44
N LEU A 231 1.90 2.59 -0.47
CA LEU A 231 2.74 1.40 -0.25
C LEU A 231 4.19 1.78 0.06
N GLY A 232 4.75 2.73 -0.69
CA GLY A 232 6.10 3.24 -0.49
C GLY A 232 6.28 3.86 0.90
N HIS A 233 5.33 4.65 1.37
CA HIS A 233 5.39 5.23 2.72
C HIS A 233 5.25 4.17 3.81
N ILE A 234 4.33 3.21 3.67
CA ILE A 234 4.20 2.08 4.60
C ILE A 234 5.51 1.31 4.71
N LEU A 235 6.15 0.98 3.58
CA LEU A 235 7.46 0.32 3.57
C LEU A 235 8.53 1.16 4.27
N LEU A 236 8.57 2.47 4.02
CA LEU A 236 9.51 3.38 4.68
C LEU A 236 9.25 3.49 6.20
N PHE A 237 8.02 3.34 6.65
CA PHE A 237 7.69 3.29 8.08
C PHE A 237 8.15 1.98 8.73
N ILE A 238 7.93 0.85 8.06
CA ILE A 238 8.41 -0.48 8.51
C ILE A 238 9.94 -0.54 8.55
N MET A 239 10.62 0.17 7.65
CA MET A 239 12.08 0.26 7.64
C MET A 239 12.65 1.18 8.74
N LEU A 240 11.83 1.99 9.42
CA LEU A 240 12.31 2.93 10.43
C LEU A 240 13.00 2.24 11.61
N PRO A 241 12.43 1.19 12.25
CA PRO A 241 13.10 0.54 13.38
C PRO A 241 14.46 -0.07 13.00
N PRO A 242 14.62 -0.81 11.88
CA PRO A 242 15.92 -1.25 11.41
C PRO A 242 16.92 -0.10 11.18
N LEU A 243 16.46 1.05 10.69
CA LEU A 243 17.31 2.22 10.45
C LEU A 243 17.84 2.89 11.73
N LEU A 244 17.21 2.65 12.89
CA LEU A 244 17.70 3.14 14.18
C LEU A 244 18.88 2.33 14.71
N VAL A 245 19.13 1.13 14.16
CA VAL A 245 20.28 0.30 14.54
C VAL A 245 21.55 0.89 13.93
N PRO A 246 22.58 1.19 14.75
CA PRO A 246 23.84 1.73 14.24
C PRO A 246 24.51 0.73 13.29
N TYR A 247 25.15 1.24 12.23
CA TYR A 247 25.86 0.45 11.20
C TYR A 247 24.99 -0.50 10.36
N ILE A 248 23.66 -0.37 10.39
CA ILE A 248 22.76 -1.20 9.57
C ILE A 248 23.02 -1.06 8.06
N ASP A 249 23.50 0.11 7.61
CA ASP A 249 23.88 0.38 6.23
C ASP A 249 25.03 -0.53 5.77
N LYS A 250 25.97 -0.84 6.67
CA LYS A 250 27.08 -1.77 6.42
C LYS A 250 26.57 -3.20 6.33
N VAL A 251 25.74 -3.62 7.27
CA VAL A 251 25.14 -4.97 7.29
C VAL A 251 24.31 -5.20 6.03
N HIS A 252 23.46 -4.25 5.66
CA HIS A 252 22.63 -4.32 4.45
C HIS A 252 23.49 -4.46 3.19
N SER A 253 24.54 -3.66 3.04
CA SER A 253 25.43 -3.71 1.87
C SER A 253 26.22 -5.03 1.80
N VAL A 254 26.69 -5.53 2.94
CA VAL A 254 27.40 -6.81 3.05
C VAL A 254 26.49 -7.98 2.63
N MET A 255 25.24 -7.99 3.10
CA MET A 255 24.25 -9.00 2.74
C MET A 255 23.84 -8.91 1.26
N LEU A 256 23.54 -7.71 0.76
CA LEU A 256 23.04 -7.50 -0.59
C LEU A 256 24.07 -7.88 -1.67
N PHE A 257 25.35 -7.58 -1.42
CA PHE A 257 26.44 -7.88 -2.35
C PHE A 257 27.22 -9.15 -2.01
N TRP A 258 26.77 -9.91 -1.00
CA TRP A 258 27.47 -11.11 -0.54
C TRP A 258 28.97 -10.89 -0.30
N LEU A 259 29.31 -9.70 0.21
CA LEU A 259 30.70 -9.31 0.42
C LEU A 259 31.23 -9.93 1.71
N ARG A 260 32.48 -10.38 1.70
CA ARG A 260 33.17 -10.69 2.95
C ARG A 260 33.22 -9.41 3.81
N PRO A 261 32.96 -9.47 5.13
CA PRO A 261 32.97 -8.29 6.01
C PRO A 261 34.28 -7.48 5.96
N SER A 262 35.40 -8.09 5.55
CA SER A 262 36.69 -7.44 5.35
C SER A 262 36.86 -6.68 4.02
N ARG A 263 35.97 -6.86 3.03
CA ARG A 263 35.97 -6.18 1.72
C ARG A 263 34.76 -5.26 1.56
N GLN A 264 34.51 -4.40 2.54
CA GLN A 264 33.43 -3.42 2.46
C GLN A 264 33.72 -2.32 1.43
N ILE A 265 32.67 -1.90 0.72
CA ILE A 265 32.73 -0.77 -0.20
C ILE A 265 32.97 0.50 0.63
N ARG A 266 34.07 1.21 0.33
CA ARG A 266 34.36 2.50 0.95
C ARG A 266 33.32 3.52 0.48
N PRO A 267 32.78 4.36 1.38
CA PRO A 267 31.86 5.42 0.96
C PRO A 267 32.58 6.36 -0.01
N PRO A 268 31.90 6.85 -1.05
CA PRO A 268 32.50 7.79 -1.99
C PRO A 268 32.93 9.09 -1.29
N ILE A 269 34.07 9.63 -1.71
CA ILE A 269 34.60 10.89 -1.17
C ILE A 269 33.82 12.04 -1.79
N TYR A 270 33.15 12.82 -0.96
CA TYR A 270 32.36 13.98 -1.39
C TYR A 270 33.13 15.28 -1.15
N SER A 271 33.02 16.21 -2.10
CA SER A 271 33.48 17.59 -1.88
C SER A 271 32.62 18.30 -0.83
N LEU A 272 33.16 19.33 -0.18
CA LEU A 272 32.44 20.13 0.84
C LEU A 272 31.10 20.67 0.31
N LYS A 273 31.07 21.11 -0.96
CA LYS A 273 29.85 21.59 -1.63
C LYS A 273 28.80 20.49 -1.77
N GLN A 274 29.20 19.29 -2.17
CA GLN A 274 28.29 18.15 -2.30
C GLN A 274 27.77 17.71 -0.93
N THR A 275 28.60 17.67 0.10
CA THR A 275 28.20 17.34 1.48
C THR A 275 27.14 18.32 2.00
N LYS A 276 27.33 19.64 1.79
CA LYS A 276 26.35 20.67 2.20
C LYS A 276 25.00 20.51 1.48
N LEU A 277 25.02 20.24 0.16
CA LEU A 277 23.80 20.00 -0.62
C LEU A 277 23.06 18.73 -0.19
N ARG A 278 23.80 17.65 0.09
CA ARG A 278 23.23 16.38 0.60
C ARG A 278 22.61 16.58 1.98
N LYS A 279 23.30 17.25 2.91
CA LYS A 279 22.75 17.55 4.25
C LYS A 279 21.43 18.33 4.15
N ARG A 280 21.37 19.37 3.30
CA ARG A 280 20.12 20.14 3.08
C ARG A 280 19.00 19.33 2.42
N ARG A 281 19.35 18.32 1.61
CA ARG A 281 18.39 17.40 0.99
C ARG A 281 17.86 16.40 2.02
N VAL A 282 18.75 15.83 2.84
CA VAL A 282 18.39 14.92 3.94
C VAL A 282 17.44 15.62 4.89
N ILE A 283 17.78 16.80 5.42
CA ILE A 283 16.90 17.55 6.34
C ILE A 283 15.51 17.77 5.74
N ARG A 284 15.42 18.22 4.49
CA ARG A 284 14.13 18.47 3.81
C ARG A 284 13.30 17.19 3.66
N TYR A 285 13.92 16.08 3.24
CA TYR A 285 13.20 14.82 3.10
C TYR A 285 12.89 14.14 4.44
N SER A 286 13.71 14.35 5.47
CA SER A 286 13.41 13.91 6.83
C SER A 286 12.20 14.64 7.40
N ILE A 287 12.10 15.96 7.22
CA ILE A 287 10.91 16.72 7.62
C ILE A 287 9.68 16.18 6.90
N LEU A 288 9.73 16.04 5.57
CA LEU A 288 8.63 15.48 4.79
C LEU A 288 8.23 14.08 5.27
N TYR A 289 9.21 13.21 5.54
CA TYR A 289 8.98 11.86 6.03
C TYR A 289 8.25 11.85 7.37
N PHE A 290 8.71 12.61 8.36
CA PHE A 290 8.05 12.66 9.67
C PHE A 290 6.68 13.33 9.61
N THR A 291 6.50 14.34 8.76
CA THR A 291 5.17 14.91 8.49
C THR A 291 4.23 13.85 7.94
N MET A 292 4.65 13.06 6.94
CA MET A 292 3.83 11.97 6.40
C MET A 292 3.57 10.87 7.43
N LEU A 293 4.54 10.52 8.27
CA LEU A 293 4.36 9.56 9.36
C LEU A 293 3.26 10.02 10.32
N ILE A 294 3.27 11.29 10.74
CA ILE A 294 2.24 11.85 11.62
C ILE A 294 0.86 11.81 10.95
N VAL A 295 0.77 12.17 9.67
CA VAL A 295 -0.48 12.12 8.91
C VAL A 295 -1.04 10.69 8.86
N PHE A 296 -0.20 9.69 8.55
CA PHE A 296 -0.65 8.29 8.50
C PHE A 296 -1.07 7.76 9.89
N ILE A 297 -0.34 8.13 10.95
CA ILE A 297 -0.74 7.79 12.31
C ILE A 297 -2.09 8.42 12.64
N ALA A 298 -2.30 9.69 12.28
CA ALA A 298 -3.56 10.39 12.52
C ALA A 298 -4.75 9.76 11.76
N LEU A 299 -4.54 9.32 10.51
CA LEU A 299 -5.55 8.61 9.73
C LEU A 299 -5.94 7.25 10.35
N ILE A 300 -5.05 6.60 11.10
CA ILE A 300 -5.40 5.34 11.78
C ILE A 300 -6.01 5.61 13.16
N ALA A 301 -5.37 6.48 13.95
CA ALA A 301 -5.76 6.74 15.34
C ALA A 301 -7.05 7.56 15.45
N GLY A 302 -7.26 8.53 14.57
CA GLY A 302 -8.44 9.40 14.58
C GLY A 302 -9.75 8.61 14.51
N PRO A 303 -9.93 7.75 13.50
CA PRO A 303 -11.08 6.84 13.37
C PRO A 303 -11.29 5.91 14.57
N LEU A 304 -10.22 5.37 15.15
CA LEU A 304 -10.32 4.45 16.29
C LEU A 304 -10.88 5.14 17.53
N VAL A 305 -10.47 6.39 17.78
CA VAL A 305 -10.98 7.20 18.89
C VAL A 305 -12.39 7.68 18.60
N ALA A 306 -12.66 8.17 17.39
CA ALA A 306 -13.98 8.67 17.00
C ALA A 306 -15.03 7.55 16.93
N GLY A 307 -14.65 6.36 16.48
CA GLY A 307 -15.53 5.19 16.38
C GLY A 307 -16.04 4.69 17.73
N GLY A 308 -15.29 4.90 18.82
CA GLY A 308 -15.77 4.64 20.17
C GLY A 308 -16.87 5.62 20.64
N ALA A 309 -16.93 6.82 20.05
CA ALA A 309 -17.89 7.87 20.41
C ALA A 309 -19.14 7.88 19.52
N LEU A 310 -19.07 7.30 18.32
CA LEU A 310 -20.17 7.31 17.34
C LEU A 310 -21.10 6.10 17.53
N LYS A 311 -22.40 6.36 17.72
CA LYS A 311 -23.45 5.33 17.72
C LYS A 311 -23.77 4.89 16.29
N LEU A 312 -22.99 3.95 15.77
CA LEU A 312 -23.20 3.38 14.43
C LEU A 312 -24.54 2.63 14.28
N GLU A 313 -25.10 2.14 15.38
CA GLU A 313 -26.31 1.30 15.44
C GLU A 313 -27.57 2.03 14.93
N GLU A 314 -27.58 3.36 14.93
CA GLU A 314 -28.74 4.18 14.50
C GLU A 314 -28.67 4.56 13.00
N MET A 315 -27.56 4.27 12.31
CA MET A 315 -27.32 4.76 10.94
C MET A 315 -27.63 3.66 9.90
N LYS A 316 -28.86 3.65 9.38
CA LYS A 316 -29.26 2.75 8.29
C LYS A 316 -28.73 3.27 6.95
N ILE A 317 -27.71 2.61 6.41
CA ILE A 317 -27.19 2.88 5.06
C ILE A 317 -27.87 1.93 4.08
N GLU A 318 -28.35 2.46 2.95
CA GLU A 318 -28.92 1.67 1.86
C GLU A 318 -27.99 0.53 1.43
N MET A 319 -28.58 -0.60 1.01
CA MET A 319 -27.88 -1.83 0.61
C MET A 319 -27.10 -2.55 1.73
N GLN A 320 -27.32 -2.24 3.02
CA GLN A 320 -26.66 -2.93 4.15
C GLN A 320 -25.13 -2.94 3.99
N LEU A 321 -24.60 -1.79 3.56
CA LEU A 321 -23.17 -1.61 3.32
C LEU A 321 -22.38 -1.44 4.61
N LEU A 322 -22.98 -1.04 5.72
CA LEU A 322 -22.28 -0.89 7.00
C LEU A 322 -22.16 -2.25 7.69
N GLN A 323 -20.98 -2.58 8.22
CA GLN A 323 -20.83 -3.78 9.02
C GLN A 323 -21.37 -3.54 10.44
N PRO A 324 -22.26 -4.42 10.95
CA PRO A 324 -22.73 -4.30 12.31
C PRO A 324 -21.56 -4.57 13.27
N SER A 325 -21.43 -3.69 14.27
CA SER A 325 -20.39 -3.74 15.28
C SER A 325 -20.87 -4.41 16.57
N LYS A 326 -19.96 -4.91 17.41
CA LYS A 326 -20.24 -5.45 18.75
C LYS A 326 -21.18 -6.67 18.80
N MET A 327 -21.19 -7.52 17.78
CA MET A 327 -21.95 -8.78 17.79
C MET A 327 -21.18 -9.87 18.55
N GLU A 328 -21.87 -10.67 19.37
CA GLU A 328 -21.26 -11.82 20.05
C GLU A 328 -20.89 -12.91 19.05
N ASN A 329 -19.73 -13.55 19.24
CA ASN A 329 -19.15 -14.56 18.33
C ASN A 329 -18.91 -14.08 16.88
N ASN A 330 -18.89 -12.76 16.65
CA ASN A 330 -18.53 -12.13 15.37
C ASN A 330 -17.09 -11.62 15.33
N ASP A 331 -16.55 -11.30 16.51
CA ASP A 331 -15.24 -10.69 16.63
C ASP A 331 -14.17 -11.79 16.75
N THR A 332 -13.25 -11.83 15.80
CA THR A 332 -11.96 -12.54 15.94
C THR A 332 -11.05 -11.90 16.99
N ARG A 333 -11.55 -10.92 17.76
CA ARG A 333 -10.92 -10.42 18.98
C ARG A 333 -11.17 -11.50 20.01
N GLY A 334 -10.13 -12.25 20.39
CA GLY A 334 -10.20 -13.45 21.23
C GLY A 334 -10.75 -13.23 22.64
N TYR A 335 -12.03 -12.89 22.75
CA TYR A 335 -12.80 -12.98 23.99
C TYR A 335 -13.11 -14.44 24.32
N THR A 336 -13.06 -15.33 23.33
CA THR A 336 -13.04 -16.78 23.54
C THR A 336 -11.63 -17.23 23.91
N LYS A 337 -11.49 -17.72 25.15
CA LYS A 337 -10.30 -18.41 25.65
C LYS A 337 -10.00 -19.62 24.73
N THR A 338 -9.04 -19.50 23.83
CA THR A 338 -8.52 -20.64 23.05
C THR A 338 -7.11 -20.96 23.53
N GLY A 339 -6.93 -22.10 24.22
CA GLY A 339 -5.67 -22.53 24.83
C GLY A 339 -5.82 -22.83 26.33
N ARG A 340 -4.73 -23.28 26.97
CA ARG A 340 -4.63 -23.83 28.35
C ARG A 340 -5.13 -22.92 29.49
N THR A 341 -5.68 -21.74 29.19
CA THR A 341 -6.21 -20.75 30.15
C THR A 341 -7.72 -20.89 30.40
N LEU A 342 -8.29 -22.10 30.17
CA LEU A 342 -9.66 -22.42 30.56
C LEU A 342 -9.87 -22.48 32.08
N GLU A 343 -8.79 -22.57 32.86
CA GLU A 343 -8.87 -22.60 34.33
C GLU A 343 -8.57 -21.21 34.92
N ASP A 344 -9.53 -20.77 35.72
CA ASP A 344 -9.62 -19.65 36.64
C ASP A 344 -9.84 -18.19 36.16
N PRO A 345 -10.69 -17.40 36.87
CA PRO A 345 -11.19 -16.10 36.41
C PRO A 345 -10.62 -14.88 37.17
N GLU A 346 -9.57 -15.01 37.99
CA GLU A 346 -9.28 -13.96 39.00
C GLU A 346 -7.86 -13.38 39.00
N ALA A 347 -7.10 -13.49 37.92
CA ALA A 347 -5.88 -12.71 37.77
C ALA A 347 -5.68 -12.30 36.31
N THR A 348 -5.35 -11.03 36.12
CA THR A 348 -4.95 -10.38 34.85
C THR A 348 -6.04 -9.62 34.10
N ALA A 349 -6.75 -8.75 34.82
CA ALA A 349 -7.09 -7.43 34.28
C ALA A 349 -5.93 -6.48 34.65
N GLY A 350 -5.14 -6.05 33.68
CA GLY A 350 -4.01 -5.15 33.94
C GLY A 350 -3.09 -4.97 32.75
N GLY A 351 -3.55 -4.22 31.75
CA GLY A 351 -2.66 -3.59 30.79
C GLY A 351 -1.64 -2.69 31.51
N GLY A 352 -0.43 -2.64 30.97
CA GLY A 352 0.76 -2.09 31.61
C GLY A 352 0.57 -0.73 32.30
N GLY A 353 0.87 -0.72 33.59
CA GLY A 353 1.31 0.45 34.35
C GLY A 353 2.55 0.03 35.11
N ILE A 354 3.70 0.60 34.76
CA ILE A 354 4.88 0.58 35.62
C ILE A 354 4.51 1.49 36.79
N ASP A 355 4.23 0.91 37.95
CA ASP A 355 4.17 1.66 39.19
C ASP A 355 5.19 1.08 40.17
N SER A 356 6.28 1.84 40.31
CA SER A 356 7.31 1.64 41.31
C SER A 356 6.81 2.19 42.62
N THR A 357 6.46 1.32 43.56
CA THR A 357 6.34 1.71 44.97
C THR A 357 7.10 0.70 45.84
N GLU A 358 8.31 1.08 46.21
CA GLU A 358 9.06 0.46 47.31
C GLU A 358 8.43 0.83 48.64
N SER A 359 8.18 -0.16 49.49
CA SER A 359 7.84 0.00 50.90
C SER A 359 8.48 -1.14 51.71
N SER A 360 9.69 -0.84 52.19
CA SER A 360 10.37 -1.24 53.43
C SER A 360 9.79 -2.33 54.36
N GLY A 361 10.71 -3.20 54.80
CA GLY A 361 10.79 -3.80 56.14
C GLY A 361 10.28 -5.24 56.23
N GLY A 362 10.99 -6.24 56.76
CA GLY A 362 12.29 -6.32 57.40
C GLY A 362 12.37 -7.65 58.17
N GLY A 363 13.57 -8.24 58.27
CA GLY A 363 13.94 -9.12 59.39
C GLY A 363 14.06 -10.63 59.14
N GLY A 364 15.31 -11.14 59.20
CA GLY A 364 15.63 -12.19 60.18
C GLY A 364 15.92 -13.62 59.67
N GLY A 365 17.16 -13.84 59.21
CA GLY A 365 18.07 -14.96 59.53
C GLY A 365 17.58 -16.42 59.68
N SER A 366 18.22 -17.33 58.94
CA SER A 366 19.20 -18.29 59.52
C SER A 366 19.77 -19.19 58.42
N ALA A 367 21.09 -19.30 58.40
CA ALA A 367 21.82 -20.28 57.61
C ALA A 367 21.94 -21.59 58.41
N THR A 368 21.78 -22.73 57.73
CA THR A 368 22.40 -23.99 58.14
C THR A 368 22.67 -24.83 56.90
N GLU A 369 23.95 -25.09 56.66
CA GLU A 369 24.44 -26.08 55.71
C GLU A 369 24.12 -27.50 56.22
N SER A 370 23.65 -28.37 55.33
CA SER A 370 24.01 -29.79 55.38
C SER A 370 23.96 -30.36 53.97
N ALA A 371 25.13 -30.80 53.51
CA ALA A 371 25.32 -31.53 52.27
C ALA A 371 24.64 -32.90 52.32
N GLY A 372 23.97 -33.28 51.23
CA GLY A 372 23.40 -34.60 50.99
C GLY A 372 23.02 -34.72 49.53
N ALA A 373 23.76 -35.53 48.78
CA ALA A 373 23.64 -35.74 47.36
C ALA A 373 22.29 -36.40 46.99
N ASP A 374 21.58 -35.84 46.02
CA ASP A 374 20.81 -36.63 45.06
C ASP A 374 20.54 -35.83 43.79
N THR A 375 20.98 -36.37 42.66
CA THR A 375 20.89 -35.77 41.32
C THR A 375 19.47 -35.93 40.78
N THR A 376 18.69 -34.85 40.76
CA THR A 376 17.39 -34.79 40.09
C THR A 376 17.53 -34.31 38.65
N ASP A 377 16.94 -35.10 37.76
CA ASP A 377 16.77 -34.90 36.31
C ASP A 377 16.27 -33.51 35.91
N SER A 378 16.94 -32.91 34.91
CA SER A 378 16.48 -31.71 34.22
C SER A 378 15.37 -32.06 33.21
N PRO A 379 14.23 -31.34 33.17
CA PRO A 379 13.13 -31.65 32.26
C PRO A 379 13.27 -31.02 30.86
N PHE A 380 14.50 -30.77 30.39
CA PHE A 380 14.76 -30.16 29.09
C PHE A 380 15.76 -30.99 28.28
N ALA A 381 15.30 -32.11 27.70
CA ALA A 381 15.92 -32.67 26.50
C ALA A 381 14.99 -33.68 25.79
N SER A 382 14.69 -33.33 24.53
CA SER A 382 14.49 -34.22 23.37
C SER A 382 13.32 -35.21 23.36
N ASP A 383 12.24 -34.81 22.68
CA ASP A 383 11.48 -35.69 21.78
C ASP A 383 11.42 -35.03 20.39
N ASN A 384 12.35 -35.41 19.52
CA ASN A 384 12.39 -35.00 18.11
C ASN A 384 12.09 -36.25 17.25
N PRO A 385 10.92 -36.40 16.64
CA PRO A 385 10.47 -37.68 16.09
C PRO A 385 10.76 -37.84 14.60
N PHE A 386 11.99 -37.60 14.13
CA PHE A 386 12.38 -37.98 12.76
C PHE A 386 13.82 -38.51 12.67
N PRO A 387 14.03 -39.72 12.10
CA PRO A 387 15.35 -40.31 11.99
C PRO A 387 16.20 -39.61 10.92
N ALA A 388 17.40 -39.20 11.34
CA ALA A 388 18.46 -38.75 10.44
C ALA A 388 18.99 -39.93 9.60
N ARG A 389 18.89 -39.82 8.28
CA ARG A 389 19.84 -40.33 7.28
C ARG A 389 19.32 -40.00 5.88
N TYR A 390 20.04 -39.17 5.14
CA TYR A 390 20.57 -39.45 3.79
C TYR A 390 21.28 -38.18 3.28
N VAL A 391 22.61 -38.21 3.36
CA VAL A 391 23.52 -37.41 2.55
C VAL A 391 23.84 -38.25 1.31
N MET A 392 23.74 -37.67 0.11
CA MET A 392 24.54 -38.00 -1.08
C MET A 392 24.19 -37.05 -2.24
N TYR A 393 25.23 -36.34 -2.71
CA TYR A 393 25.41 -35.48 -3.90
C TYR A 393 24.62 -34.18 -4.04
#